data_AF-A0A534B2R7-F1
#
_entry.id   AF-A0A534B2R7-F1
#
_cell.length_a   1.000
_cell.length_b   1.000
_cell.length_c   1.000
_cell.angle_alpha   90.00
_cell.angle_beta   90.00
_cell.angle_gamma   90.00
#
_symmetry.space_group_name_H-M   'P 1'
#
loop_
_entity.id
_entity.type
_entity.pdbx_description
1 polymer ?
#
loop_
_entity_poly.entity_id
_entity_poly.type
_entity_poly.pdbx_seq_one_letter_code
_entity_poly.pdbx_strand_id
1 'polypeptide(L)'
;MRNRTRRLSAAFAALGCLPLLTGVAHSERSAELSNPSTPVLGAAAAAPTPPHENVIVSVGHDSTLAAGERADVVVSVLGASVSAGEVSDVVVSVLGNTRVTGPVGNAAVAVMGSIYVNSKVKGDVAAVLGNVELGPNADVGGQVTAVAGTVTRDPDAAVRGGVRSVGLPWVPSLTWL
;
A
#
# COMPACT_ATOMS: atom_id res chain seq x y z
N MET A 1 37.49 -35.28 -19.44
CA MET A 1 36.15 -35.11 -20.04
C MET A 1 35.12 -35.85 -19.18
N ARG A 2 34.07 -35.13 -18.74
CA ARG A 2 32.75 -35.56 -18.18
C ARG A 2 32.67 -36.63 -17.06
N ASN A 3 32.27 -36.21 -15.86
CA ASN A 3 30.90 -36.35 -15.31
C ASN A 3 30.89 -35.96 -13.82
N ARG A 4 30.34 -34.79 -13.43
CA ARG A 4 28.96 -34.56 -12.94
C ARG A 4 28.47 -35.45 -11.77
N THR A 5 28.25 -34.77 -10.65
CA THR A 5 27.09 -34.78 -9.74
C THR A 5 27.00 -35.69 -8.50
N ARG A 6 26.79 -34.97 -7.37
CA ARG A 6 25.98 -35.23 -6.15
C ARG A 6 26.63 -36.00 -4.99
N ARG A 7 26.63 -35.37 -3.81
CA ARG A 7 25.90 -35.72 -2.56
C ARG A 7 26.56 -34.98 -1.36
N LEU A 8 25.85 -34.07 -0.70
CA LEU A 8 25.20 -34.19 0.64
C LEU A 8 26.10 -33.87 1.84
N SER A 9 25.46 -33.37 2.91
CA SER A 9 25.94 -33.17 4.29
C SER A 9 26.69 -31.86 4.54
N ALA A 10 26.56 -31.18 5.68
CA ALA A 10 25.63 -31.24 6.80
C ALA A 10 25.94 -30.00 7.65
N ALA A 11 24.97 -29.61 8.46
CA ALA A 11 25.06 -28.55 9.46
C ALA A 11 26.31 -28.68 10.36
N PHE A 12 26.95 -27.55 10.66
CA PHE A 12 27.83 -27.42 11.82
C PHE A 12 27.36 -26.24 12.66
N ALA A 13 27.03 -26.58 13.90
CA ALA A 13 26.48 -25.71 14.92
C ALA A 13 27.56 -24.87 15.60
N ALA A 14 27.12 -23.70 16.07
CA ALA A 14 27.48 -23.02 17.31
C ALA A 14 28.92 -23.18 17.84
N LEU A 15 29.66 -22.08 17.79
CA LEU A 15 30.68 -21.76 18.81
C LEU A 15 30.37 -20.37 19.39
N GLY A 16 30.04 -20.34 20.68
CA GLY A 16 29.90 -19.12 21.46
C GLY A 16 31.25 -18.58 21.93
N CYS A 17 31.32 -17.27 22.16
CA CYS A 17 32.25 -16.67 23.10
C CYS A 17 31.61 -15.41 23.68
N LEU A 18 31.39 -15.43 25.00
CA LEU A 18 30.79 -14.38 25.82
C LEU A 18 31.81 -13.23 26.10
N PRO A 19 31.33 -12.05 26.56
CA PRO A 19 32.01 -10.74 26.58
C PRO A 19 32.78 -10.47 27.89
N LEU A 20 33.59 -9.40 27.99
CA LEU A 20 33.89 -8.65 29.23
C LEU A 20 34.50 -7.25 28.92
N LEU A 21 33.87 -6.19 29.46
CA LEU A 21 34.40 -4.96 30.11
C LEU A 21 35.44 -4.06 29.41
N THR A 22 35.48 -2.72 29.49
CA THR A 22 34.72 -1.62 30.14
C THR A 22 35.35 -0.31 29.66
N GLY A 23 34.56 0.77 29.51
CA GLY A 23 35.11 2.11 29.29
C GLY A 23 34.04 3.19 29.09
N VAL A 24 33.42 3.61 30.19
CA VAL A 24 32.45 4.70 30.31
C VAL A 24 33.18 6.02 30.60
N ALA A 25 32.81 7.11 29.92
CA ALA A 25 32.69 8.49 30.44
C ALA A 25 32.18 9.42 29.31
N HIS A 26 30.91 9.84 29.33
CA HIS A 26 30.39 11.12 29.88
C HIS A 26 30.40 12.25 28.83
N SER A 27 29.24 12.57 28.21
CA SER A 27 28.29 13.66 28.57
C SER A 27 28.90 15.04 28.25
N GLU A 28 28.30 15.97 27.49
CA GLU A 28 26.96 16.57 27.64
C GLU A 28 26.57 17.33 26.33
N ARG A 29 25.30 17.26 25.88
CA ARG A 29 24.49 18.46 25.55
C ARG A 29 23.01 18.09 25.38
N SER A 30 22.20 18.64 26.28
CA SER A 30 20.75 18.51 26.40
C SER A 30 19.95 19.17 25.28
N ALA A 31 18.84 18.50 24.92
CA ALA A 31 17.49 19.04 24.65
C ALA A 31 16.67 17.84 24.07
N GLU A 32 15.97 17.04 24.85
CA GLU A 32 14.71 17.27 25.57
C GLU A 32 13.43 17.15 24.69
N LEU A 33 12.82 15.96 24.84
CA LEU A 33 11.38 15.60 24.92
C LEU A 33 10.47 15.43 23.67
N SER A 34 9.68 14.33 23.75
CA SER A 34 8.53 13.87 22.93
C SER A 34 8.91 12.98 21.73
N ASN A 35 8.52 11.70 21.56
CA ASN A 35 7.44 10.85 22.10
C ASN A 35 7.75 9.37 21.64
N PRO A 36 7.27 8.30 22.29
CA PRO A 36 7.75 6.93 22.05
C PRO A 36 7.03 6.22 20.90
N SER A 37 7.81 5.42 20.17
CA SER A 37 7.49 4.13 19.53
C SER A 37 6.12 3.95 18.85
N THR A 38 6.18 3.94 17.51
CA THR A 38 5.23 3.48 16.47
C THR A 38 4.72 2.04 16.67
N PRO A 39 3.65 1.55 15.98
CA PRO A 39 3.35 1.82 14.56
C PRO A 39 1.85 1.85 14.17
N VAL A 40 1.58 2.08 12.88
CA VAL A 40 0.30 1.98 12.13
C VAL A 40 -0.37 3.31 11.77
N LEU A 41 0.16 3.94 10.72
CA LEU A 41 -0.55 4.73 9.69
C LEU A 41 0.51 5.20 8.67
N GLY A 42 1.20 4.23 8.09
CA GLY A 42 2.12 4.43 6.97
C GLY A 42 1.43 4.05 5.67
N ALA A 43 0.33 4.71 5.33
CA ALA A 43 -0.24 4.68 3.98
C ALA A 43 0.02 6.05 3.35
N ALA A 44 1.27 6.22 2.89
CA ALA A 44 1.77 7.27 2.01
C ALA A 44 1.54 8.73 2.46
N ALA A 45 2.20 9.14 3.55
CA ALA A 45 2.79 10.48 3.55
C ALA A 45 3.82 10.56 2.41
N ALA A 46 3.68 11.56 1.54
CA ALA A 46 4.73 12.19 0.75
C ALA A 46 5.97 11.32 0.42
N ALA A 47 5.97 10.65 -0.74
CA ALA A 47 7.23 10.33 -1.39
C ALA A 47 7.76 11.61 -2.06
N PRO A 48 9.02 12.02 -1.87
CA PRO A 48 9.63 13.05 -2.70
C PRO A 48 10.00 12.42 -4.04
N THR A 49 9.31 12.78 -5.11
CA THR A 49 9.58 12.27 -6.46
C THR A 49 9.78 13.41 -7.48
N PRO A 50 10.49 13.13 -8.60
CA PRO A 50 11.06 14.12 -9.54
C PRO A 50 9.98 15.01 -10.19
N PRO A 51 10.31 16.04 -10.99
CA PRO A 51 9.29 16.91 -11.57
C PRO A 51 8.36 16.10 -12.48
N HIS A 52 7.21 15.70 -11.93
CA HIS A 52 6.13 15.03 -12.65
C HIS A 52 5.40 16.10 -13.43
N GLU A 53 5.36 15.92 -14.74
CA GLU A 53 4.96 16.96 -15.69
C GLU A 53 3.44 17.14 -15.69
N ASN A 54 2.69 16.16 -15.16
CA ASN A 54 1.24 16.21 -15.06
C ASN A 54 0.68 15.58 -13.78
N VAL A 55 0.44 16.42 -12.77
CA VAL A 55 -0.14 16.04 -11.47
C VAL A 55 -1.48 16.74 -11.29
N ILE A 56 -2.56 15.97 -11.14
CA ILE A 56 -3.91 16.49 -10.91
C ILE A 56 -4.22 16.37 -9.42
N VAL A 57 -4.39 17.52 -8.75
CA VAL A 57 -4.82 17.59 -7.35
C VAL A 57 -6.08 18.42 -7.24
N SER A 58 -7.12 17.83 -6.67
CA SER A 58 -8.38 18.50 -6.36
C SER A 58 -8.60 18.55 -4.85
N VAL A 59 -9.12 19.67 -4.35
CA VAL A 59 -9.41 19.86 -2.92
C VAL A 59 -10.82 20.41 -2.76
N GLY A 60 -11.65 19.69 -2.01
CA GLY A 60 -13.07 20.00 -1.83
C GLY A 60 -13.95 19.62 -3.03
N HIS A 61 -13.38 18.94 -4.03
CA HIS A 61 -14.10 18.45 -5.20
C HIS A 61 -13.41 17.23 -5.83
N ASP A 62 -14.11 16.61 -6.77
CA ASP A 62 -13.67 15.37 -7.42
C ASP A 62 -12.55 15.63 -8.44
N SER A 63 -11.69 14.64 -8.62
CA SER A 63 -10.70 14.55 -9.70
C SER A 63 -11.14 13.51 -10.71
N THR A 64 -11.20 13.87 -11.99
CA THR A 64 -11.51 12.92 -13.07
C THR A 64 -10.44 12.99 -14.15
N LEU A 65 -9.83 11.84 -14.46
CA LEU A 65 -8.96 11.65 -15.62
C LEU A 65 -9.72 10.85 -16.68
N ALA A 66 -9.99 11.47 -17.83
CA ALA A 66 -10.80 10.85 -18.86
C ALA A 66 -10.04 9.75 -19.62
N ALA A 67 -10.78 8.85 -20.26
CA ALA A 67 -10.17 7.82 -21.10
C ALA A 67 -9.36 8.46 -22.24
N GLY A 68 -8.17 7.92 -22.51
CA GLY A 68 -7.25 8.46 -23.51
C GLY A 68 -6.36 9.59 -23.00
N GLU A 69 -6.58 10.11 -21.79
CA GLU A 69 -5.68 11.03 -21.11
C GLU A 69 -4.61 10.30 -20.30
N ARG A 70 -3.53 11.01 -19.97
CA ARG A 70 -2.43 10.51 -19.14
C ARG A 70 -2.12 11.50 -18.03
N ALA A 71 -1.98 11.01 -16.81
CA ALA A 71 -1.47 11.78 -15.68
C ALA A 71 -0.45 10.95 -14.91
N ASP A 72 0.47 11.60 -14.21
CA ASP A 72 1.39 10.88 -13.34
C ASP A 72 0.70 10.52 -12.03
N VAL A 73 -0.06 11.48 -11.49
CA VAL A 73 -0.68 11.38 -10.18
C VAL A 73 -2.07 12.01 -10.23
N VAL A 74 -3.07 11.34 -9.65
CA VAL A 74 -4.43 11.84 -9.48
C VAL A 74 -4.82 11.78 -8.01
N VAL A 75 -4.98 12.94 -7.39
CA VAL A 75 -5.37 13.05 -5.98
C VAL A 75 -6.64 13.88 -5.85
N SER A 76 -7.57 13.43 -5.01
CA SER A 76 -8.68 14.23 -4.54
C SER A 76 -8.71 14.18 -3.01
N VAL A 77 -8.87 15.36 -2.40
CA VAL A 77 -9.07 15.55 -0.97
C VAL A 77 -10.48 16.07 -0.76
N LEU A 78 -11.27 15.41 0.08
CA LEU A 78 -12.71 15.68 0.25
C LEU A 78 -13.50 15.49 -1.04
N GLY A 79 -13.17 14.44 -1.80
CA GLY A 79 -13.81 14.12 -3.06
C GLY A 79 -13.40 12.76 -3.59
N ALA A 80 -14.01 12.37 -4.71
CA ALA A 80 -13.72 11.13 -5.39
C ALA A 80 -12.62 11.32 -6.46
N SER A 81 -11.80 10.29 -6.64
CA SER A 81 -10.82 10.21 -7.72
C SER A 81 -11.25 9.14 -8.71
N VAL A 82 -11.51 9.55 -9.95
CA VAL A 82 -11.94 8.69 -11.05
C VAL A 82 -10.85 8.68 -12.11
N SER A 83 -10.31 7.51 -12.41
CA SER A 83 -9.27 7.32 -13.41
C SER A 83 -9.74 6.37 -14.51
N ALA A 84 -10.18 6.93 -15.63
CA ALA A 84 -10.43 6.18 -16.87
C ALA A 84 -9.24 6.20 -17.82
N GLY A 85 -8.36 7.21 -17.69
CA GLY A 85 -7.08 7.31 -18.40
C GLY A 85 -5.95 6.51 -17.76
N GLU A 86 -4.74 6.65 -18.32
CA GLU A 86 -3.55 5.98 -17.83
C GLU A 86 -2.84 6.83 -16.76
N VAL A 87 -2.61 6.23 -15.59
CA VAL A 87 -1.90 6.87 -14.47
C VAL A 87 -0.54 6.24 -14.28
N SER A 88 0.52 7.02 -14.40
CA SER A 88 1.90 6.51 -14.34
C SER A 88 2.30 6.04 -12.94
N ASP A 89 1.80 6.70 -11.89
CA ASP A 89 2.17 6.44 -10.51
C ASP A 89 0.94 6.08 -9.66
N VAL A 90 0.28 7.05 -9.03
CA VAL A 90 -0.70 6.79 -7.97
C VAL A 90 -2.03 7.50 -8.16
N VAL A 91 -3.12 6.83 -7.78
CA VAL A 91 -4.45 7.41 -7.61
C VAL A 91 -4.83 7.40 -6.13
N VAL A 92 -5.14 8.56 -5.56
CA VAL A 92 -5.51 8.69 -4.14
C VAL A 92 -6.81 9.46 -3.99
N SER A 93 -7.69 8.96 -3.12
CA SER A 93 -8.85 9.71 -2.60
C SER A 93 -8.78 9.79 -1.09
N VAL A 94 -8.97 10.98 -0.54
CA VAL A 94 -9.09 11.21 0.91
C VAL A 94 -10.51 11.68 1.19
N LEU A 95 -11.23 10.98 2.08
CA LEU A 95 -12.63 11.24 2.41
C LEU A 95 -13.55 11.12 1.18
N GLY A 96 -13.31 10.09 0.36
CA GLY A 96 -14.07 9.82 -0.86
C GLY A 96 -13.66 8.52 -1.54
N ASN A 97 -14.33 8.20 -2.64
CA ASN A 97 -14.18 6.92 -3.34
C ASN A 97 -13.05 6.99 -4.37
N THR A 98 -12.40 5.86 -4.64
CA THR A 98 -11.46 5.75 -5.77
C THR A 98 -12.03 4.79 -6.80
N ARG A 99 -12.11 5.21 -8.06
CA ARG A 99 -12.58 4.37 -9.18
C ARG A 99 -11.51 4.33 -10.26
N VAL A 100 -11.03 3.14 -10.56
CA VAL A 100 -9.94 2.90 -11.52
C VAL A 100 -10.45 1.98 -12.62
N THR A 101 -10.58 2.52 -13.84
CA THR A 101 -10.93 1.78 -15.05
C THR A 101 -9.86 1.88 -16.14
N GLY A 102 -8.88 2.78 -15.98
CA GLY A 102 -7.65 2.82 -16.79
C GLY A 102 -6.43 2.25 -16.03
N PRO A 103 -5.31 1.96 -16.71
CA PRO A 103 -4.15 1.32 -16.08
C PRO A 103 -3.44 2.25 -15.08
N VAL A 104 -2.98 1.70 -13.96
CA VAL A 104 -2.23 2.42 -12.90
C VAL A 104 -0.87 1.79 -12.69
N GLY A 105 0.18 2.61 -12.70
CA GLY A 105 1.56 2.17 -12.68
C GLY A 105 2.11 1.81 -11.31
N ASN A 106 1.55 2.32 -10.22
CA ASN A 106 2.01 2.05 -8.86
C ASN A 106 0.84 1.63 -7.95
N ALA A 107 0.06 2.55 -7.40
CA ALA A 107 -0.92 2.20 -6.36
C ALA A 107 -2.26 2.92 -6.49
N ALA A 108 -3.30 2.32 -5.91
CA ALA A 108 -4.62 2.93 -5.74
C ALA A 108 -5.00 2.92 -4.26
N VAL A 109 -5.28 4.10 -3.69
CA VAL A 109 -5.53 4.26 -2.25
C VAL A 109 -6.78 5.10 -2.01
N ALA A 110 -7.69 4.61 -1.16
CA ALA A 110 -8.83 5.37 -0.67
C ALA A 110 -8.78 5.41 0.86
N VAL A 111 -8.85 6.62 1.42
CA VAL A 111 -8.94 6.83 2.87
C VAL A 111 -10.35 7.27 3.20
N MET A 112 -11.00 6.53 4.10
CA MET A 112 -12.39 6.71 4.48
C MET A 112 -13.35 6.62 3.29
N GLY A 113 -13.13 5.62 2.44
CA GLY A 113 -13.90 5.38 1.24
C GLY A 113 -13.56 4.04 0.59
N SER A 114 -14.35 3.68 -0.42
CA SER A 114 -14.21 2.40 -1.13
C SER A 114 -13.43 2.56 -2.42
N ILE A 115 -12.74 1.49 -2.84
CA ILE A 115 -12.04 1.39 -4.11
C ILE A 115 -12.78 0.43 -5.03
N TYR A 116 -12.99 0.84 -6.28
CA TYR A 116 -13.37 -0.03 -7.38
C TYR A 116 -12.24 -0.08 -8.43
N VAL A 117 -11.79 -1.27 -8.81
CA VAL A 117 -10.77 -1.48 -9.85
C VAL A 117 -11.32 -2.42 -10.93
N ASN A 118 -11.23 -2.04 -12.19
CA ASN A 118 -11.56 -2.89 -13.34
C ASN A 118 -10.51 -2.74 -14.46
N SER A 119 -9.24 -2.70 -14.06
CA SER A 119 -8.10 -2.54 -14.96
C SER A 119 -6.83 -3.06 -14.29
N LYS A 120 -5.69 -2.91 -14.98
CA LYS A 120 -4.38 -3.27 -14.45
C LYS A 120 -3.85 -2.23 -13.46
N VAL A 121 -3.51 -2.67 -12.25
CA VAL A 121 -2.77 -1.90 -11.24
C VAL A 121 -1.48 -2.65 -10.95
N LYS A 122 -0.32 -2.06 -11.26
CA LYS A 122 0.95 -2.81 -11.15
C LYS A 122 1.40 -3.06 -9.71
N GLY A 123 1.10 -2.17 -8.78
CA GLY A 123 1.43 -2.31 -7.35
C GLY A 123 0.18 -2.55 -6.51
N ASP A 124 0.06 -1.82 -5.41
CA ASP A 124 -0.87 -2.13 -4.31
C ASP A 124 -2.23 -1.41 -4.42
N VAL A 125 -3.25 -2.05 -3.86
CA VAL A 125 -4.60 -1.47 -3.69
C VAL A 125 -4.94 -1.47 -2.21
N ALA A 126 -5.23 -0.30 -1.64
CA ALA A 126 -5.49 -0.15 -0.22
C ALA A 126 -6.70 0.75 0.09
N ALA A 127 -7.78 0.17 0.62
CA ALA A 127 -8.91 0.93 1.16
C ALA A 127 -8.81 0.98 2.68
N VAL A 128 -8.92 2.18 3.27
CA VAL A 128 -8.93 2.39 4.72
C VAL A 128 -10.31 2.86 5.14
N LEU A 129 -10.93 2.17 6.09
CA LEU A 129 -12.32 2.37 6.52
C LEU A 129 -13.31 2.27 5.33
N GLY A 130 -13.11 1.28 4.47
CA GLY A 130 -13.93 1.07 3.29
C GLY A 130 -13.64 -0.26 2.60
N ASN A 131 -14.37 -0.52 1.52
CA ASN A 131 -14.31 -1.80 0.82
C ASN A 131 -13.45 -1.71 -0.44
N VAL A 132 -12.85 -2.83 -0.83
CA VAL A 132 -12.20 -2.98 -2.14
C VAL A 132 -13.06 -3.90 -3.00
N GLU A 133 -13.41 -3.44 -4.20
CA GLU A 133 -14.11 -4.22 -5.21
C GLU A 133 -13.24 -4.35 -6.46
N LEU A 134 -12.95 -5.59 -6.85
CA LEU A 134 -12.22 -5.92 -8.07
C LEU A 134 -13.20 -6.49 -9.10
N GLY A 135 -13.37 -5.78 -10.22
CA GLY A 135 -14.17 -6.23 -11.36
C GLY A 135 -13.46 -7.27 -12.22
N PRO A 136 -14.14 -7.82 -13.25
CA PRO A 136 -13.65 -8.96 -14.03
C PRO A 136 -12.36 -8.68 -14.81
N ASN A 137 -12.04 -7.41 -15.12
CA ASN A 137 -10.81 -7.04 -15.82
C ASN A 137 -9.70 -6.54 -14.88
N ALA A 138 -9.88 -6.68 -13.56
CA ALA A 138 -8.90 -6.23 -12.58
C ALA A 138 -7.65 -7.13 -12.60
N ASP A 139 -6.46 -6.54 -12.76
CA ASP A 139 -5.18 -7.23 -12.63
C ASP A 139 -4.27 -6.46 -11.66
N VAL A 140 -4.23 -6.88 -10.41
CA VAL A 140 -3.42 -6.27 -9.35
C VAL A 140 -2.10 -7.02 -9.19
N GLY A 141 -0.99 -6.34 -9.47
CA GLY A 141 0.35 -6.90 -9.34
C GLY A 141 0.85 -6.99 -7.90
N GLY A 142 0.36 -6.13 -7.00
CA GLY A 142 0.72 -6.09 -5.59
C GLY A 142 -0.33 -6.68 -4.65
N GLN A 143 -0.33 -6.18 -3.42
CA GLN A 143 -1.24 -6.56 -2.35
C GLN A 143 -2.58 -5.83 -2.47
N VAL A 144 -3.66 -6.49 -2.06
CA VAL A 144 -4.97 -5.88 -1.90
C VAL A 144 -5.31 -5.88 -0.42
N THR A 145 -5.47 -4.68 0.16
CA THR A 145 -5.73 -4.51 1.59
C THR A 145 -6.99 -3.68 1.82
N ALA A 146 -7.94 -4.22 2.57
CA ALA A 146 -9.05 -3.44 3.13
C ALA A 146 -8.88 -3.35 4.65
N VAL A 147 -8.72 -2.14 5.18
CA VAL A 147 -8.68 -1.88 6.63
C VAL A 147 -10.08 -1.47 7.07
N ALA A 148 -10.61 -2.16 8.08
CA ALA A 148 -11.97 -2.00 8.59
C ALA A 148 -13.07 -2.15 7.53
N GLY A 149 -12.86 -3.03 6.56
CA GLY A 149 -13.80 -3.28 5.48
C GLY A 149 -13.55 -4.63 4.81
N THR A 150 -14.25 -4.87 3.71
CA THR A 150 -14.20 -6.14 2.99
C THR A 150 -13.48 -6.01 1.66
N VAL A 151 -12.95 -7.14 1.17
CA VAL A 151 -12.46 -7.26 -0.22
C VAL A 151 -13.40 -8.19 -0.96
N THR A 152 -14.03 -7.68 -2.02
CA THR A 152 -14.83 -8.45 -2.97
C THR A 152 -14.07 -8.54 -4.28
N ARG A 153 -13.92 -9.76 -4.79
CA ARG A 153 -13.17 -10.03 -6.02
C ARG A 153 -14.02 -10.83 -6.97
N ASP A 154 -14.15 -10.34 -8.20
CA ASP A 154 -14.72 -11.08 -9.31
C ASP A 154 -13.86 -12.32 -9.63
N PRO A 155 -14.44 -13.49 -9.98
CA PRO A 155 -13.69 -14.69 -10.34
C PRO A 155 -12.62 -14.48 -11.41
N ASP A 156 -12.83 -13.56 -12.36
CA ASP A 156 -11.91 -13.29 -13.47
C ASP A 156 -10.81 -12.29 -13.10
N ALA A 157 -10.96 -11.57 -12.00
CA ALA A 157 -9.92 -10.66 -11.50
C ALA A 157 -8.66 -11.46 -11.15
N ALA A 158 -7.47 -10.89 -11.41
CA ALA A 158 -6.17 -11.42 -11.03
C ALA A 158 -5.55 -10.60 -9.90
N VAL A 159 -5.07 -11.25 -8.85
CA VAL A 159 -4.25 -10.64 -7.78
C VAL A 159 -2.99 -11.47 -7.63
N ARG A 160 -1.84 -10.88 -7.93
CA ARG A 160 -0.54 -11.56 -7.86
C ARG A 160 0.05 -11.54 -6.46
N GLY A 161 -0.29 -10.54 -5.65
CA GLY A 161 0.03 -10.49 -4.23
C GLY A 161 -1.00 -11.21 -3.36
N GLY A 162 -1.08 -10.82 -2.10
CA GLY A 162 -2.05 -11.32 -1.14
C GLY A 162 -3.28 -10.42 -1.05
N VAL A 163 -4.38 -11.01 -0.61
CA VAL A 163 -5.61 -10.29 -0.25
C VAL A 163 -5.74 -10.31 1.27
N ARG A 164 -5.87 -9.12 1.88
CA ARG A 164 -5.94 -8.94 3.33
C ARG A 164 -7.13 -8.07 3.69
N SER A 165 -7.93 -8.51 4.65
CA SER A 165 -8.85 -7.65 5.39
C SER A 165 -8.32 -7.52 6.81
N VAL A 166 -8.14 -6.28 7.27
CA VAL A 166 -7.62 -5.96 8.60
C VAL A 166 -8.76 -5.37 9.42
N GLY A 167 -9.22 -6.09 10.45
CA GLY A 167 -10.19 -5.57 11.40
C GLY A 167 -9.57 -4.51 12.33
N LEU A 168 -10.40 -3.64 12.90
CA LEU A 168 -9.94 -2.64 13.88
C LEU A 168 -9.82 -3.27 15.26
N PRO A 169 -8.64 -3.26 15.90
CA PRO A 169 -8.42 -3.93 17.19
C PRO A 169 -9.16 -3.26 18.36
N TRP A 170 -9.62 -2.03 18.19
CA TRP A 170 -10.32 -1.25 19.21
C TRP A 170 -11.85 -1.39 19.15
N VAL A 171 -12.40 -2.01 18.10
CA VAL A 171 -13.78 -2.48 18.10
C VAL A 171 -13.74 -3.87 18.72
N PRO A 172 -14.38 -4.11 19.87
CA PRO A 172 -14.45 -5.46 20.42
C PRO A 172 -14.97 -6.38 19.32
N SER A 173 -14.23 -7.45 19.02
CA SER A 173 -14.65 -8.41 18.01
C SER A 173 -16.08 -8.83 18.34
N LEU A 174 -17.01 -8.67 17.40
CA LEU A 174 -18.40 -9.11 17.49
C LEU A 174 -18.50 -10.65 17.44
N THR A 175 -17.55 -11.36 18.05
CA THR A 175 -17.51 -12.81 18.25
C THR A 175 -18.32 -13.22 19.49
N TRP A 176 -19.15 -12.31 20.02
CA TRP A 176 -20.08 -12.50 21.13
C TRP A 176 -21.55 -12.34 20.66
N LEU A 177 -21.86 -12.86 19.46
CA LEU A 177 -23.21 -13.14 18.97
C LEU A 177 -23.19 -14.43 18.16
#